data_AF-A0A399EFF2-F1
#
_entry.id   AF-A0A399EFF2-F1
#
_cell.length_a   1.000
_cell.length_b   1.000
_cell.length_c   1.000
_cell.angle_alpha   90.00
_cell.angle_beta   90.00
_cell.angle_gamma   90.00
#
_symmetry.space_group_name_H-M   'P 1'
#
loop_
_entity.id
_entity.type
_entity.pdbx_description
1 polymer ?
#
loop_
_entity_poly.entity_id
_entity_poly.type
_entity_poly.pdbx_seq_one_letter_code
_entity_poly.pdbx_strand_id
1 'polypeptide(L)'
;MFLFYTVGHYLTGWPFPTPLDLLRIASAVLVGGGMGLAFSRFWPLPPQPGFERIFRIFFLLLPALVLGYGLQLLFSANQALSLIVPLSAWLSSGLIVRLPQEGGRDRGR
;
A
#
# COMPACT_ATOMS: atom_id res chain seq x y z
N MET A 1 -2.91 12.36 -15.76
CA MET A 1 -3.21 13.22 -14.60
C MET A 1 -4.08 14.41 -14.98
N PHE A 2 -3.66 15.29 -15.91
CA PHE A 2 -4.44 16.44 -16.36
C PHE A 2 -5.88 16.07 -16.79
N LEU A 3 -6.03 15.18 -17.79
CA LEU A 3 -7.35 14.78 -18.31
C LEU A 3 -8.29 14.19 -17.24
N PHE A 4 -7.77 13.33 -16.35
CA PHE A 4 -8.54 12.73 -15.26
C PHE A 4 -9.07 13.79 -14.29
N TYR A 5 -8.24 14.81 -14.00
CA TYR A 5 -8.60 15.89 -13.09
C TYR A 5 -9.59 16.86 -13.70
N THR A 6 -9.41 17.24 -14.96
CA THR A 6 -10.34 18.15 -15.65
C THR A 6 -11.71 17.50 -15.76
N VAL A 7 -11.76 16.23 -16.15
CA VAL A 7 -13.03 15.49 -16.26
C VAL A 7 -13.67 15.30 -14.88
N GLY A 8 -12.90 14.91 -13.86
CA GLY A 8 -13.41 14.73 -12.50
C GLY A 8 -13.92 16.03 -11.88
N HIS A 9 -13.16 17.12 -11.95
CA HIS A 9 -13.52 18.42 -11.38
C HIS A 9 -14.87 18.93 -11.94
N TYR A 10 -15.05 18.86 -13.26
CA TYR A 10 -16.29 19.32 -13.90
C TYR A 10 -17.47 18.37 -13.69
N LEU A 11 -17.24 17.07 -13.50
CA LEU A 11 -18.33 16.09 -13.29
C LEU A 11 -18.75 15.95 -11.82
N THR A 12 -17.84 16.11 -10.86
CA THR A 12 -18.09 15.82 -9.43
C THR A 12 -17.96 17.05 -8.54
N GLY A 13 -17.56 18.20 -9.07
CA GLY A 13 -17.35 19.43 -8.29
C GLY A 13 -16.19 19.32 -7.31
N TRP A 14 -15.27 18.39 -7.52
CA TRP A 14 -14.17 18.16 -6.58
C TRP A 14 -13.23 19.36 -6.47
N PRO A 15 -12.94 19.86 -5.25
CA PRO A 15 -12.02 20.98 -5.08
C PRO A 15 -10.62 20.59 -5.55
N PHE A 16 -9.89 21.58 -6.10
CA PHE A 16 -8.49 21.38 -6.45
C PHE A 16 -7.67 21.11 -5.18
N PRO A 17 -6.82 20.07 -5.16
CA PRO A 17 -6.02 19.73 -3.99
C PRO A 17 -5.01 20.85 -3.79
N THR A 18 -4.95 21.36 -2.56
CA THR A 18 -3.99 22.42 -2.25
C THR A 18 -2.57 21.84 -2.29
N PRO A 19 -1.52 22.67 -2.47
CA PRO A 19 -0.13 22.19 -2.37
C PRO A 19 0.15 21.44 -1.06
N LEU A 20 -0.51 21.85 0.03
CA LEU A 20 -0.43 21.17 1.32
C LEU A 20 -1.06 19.76 1.28
N ASP A 21 -2.18 19.58 0.57
CA ASP A 21 -2.79 18.26 0.39
C ASP A 21 -1.90 17.34 -0.44
N LEU A 22 -1.22 17.87 -1.47
CA LEU A 22 -0.23 17.10 -2.23
C LEU A 22 0.93 16.64 -1.34
N LEU A 23 1.43 17.50 -0.45
CA LEU A 23 2.47 17.12 0.52
C LEU A 23 1.97 16.06 1.50
N ARG A 24 0.74 16.19 2.01
CA ARG A 24 0.11 15.19 2.88
C ARG A 24 -0.01 13.85 2.17
N ILE A 25 -0.51 13.83 0.93
CA ILE A 25 -0.61 12.62 0.12
C ILE A 25 0.77 12.01 -0.10
N ALA A 26 1.78 12.81 -0.49
CA ALA A 26 3.13 12.34 -0.69
C ALA A 26 3.71 11.70 0.58
N SER A 27 3.54 12.35 1.74
CA SER A 27 3.96 11.79 3.03
C SER A 27 3.25 10.49 3.37
N ALA A 28 1.94 10.39 3.13
CA ALA A 28 1.15 9.18 3.38
C ALA A 28 1.57 8.02 2.47
N VAL A 29 1.89 8.31 1.21
CA VAL A 29 2.44 7.33 0.27
C VAL A 29 3.80 6.83 0.75
N LEU A 30 4.69 7.72 1.18
CA LEU A 30 6.01 7.34 1.70
C LEU A 30 5.91 6.52 2.98
N VAL A 31 5.04 6.91 3.92
CA VAL A 31 4.80 6.19 5.18
C VAL A 31 4.22 4.81 4.90
N GLY A 32 3.14 4.73 4.11
CA GLY A 32 2.54 3.45 3.73
C GLY A 32 3.53 2.57 2.98
N GLY A 33 4.25 3.14 2.01
CA GLY A 33 5.25 2.45 1.21
C GLY A 33 6.39 1.89 2.05
N GLY A 34 6.93 2.71 2.97
CA GLY A 34 7.97 2.30 3.91
C GLY A 34 7.50 1.17 4.83
N MET A 35 6.26 1.26 5.34
CA MET A 35 5.66 0.22 6.16
C MET A 35 5.51 -1.09 5.37
N GLY A 36 5.02 -1.05 4.13
CA GLY A 36 4.86 -2.23 3.30
C GLY A 36 6.19 -2.90 2.91
N LEU A 37 7.22 -2.09 2.64
CA LEU A 37 8.59 -2.58 2.44
C LEU A 37 9.14 -3.25 3.71
N ALA A 38 9.03 -2.59 4.86
CA ALA A 38 9.46 -3.14 6.14
C ALA A 38 8.75 -4.46 6.43
N PHE A 39 7.42 -4.49 6.28
CA PHE A 39 6.63 -5.70 6.44
C PHE A 39 7.07 -6.82 5.50
N SER A 40 7.32 -6.50 4.22
CA SER A 40 7.78 -7.50 3.25
C SER A 40 9.19 -8.01 3.52
N ARG A 41 10.01 -7.25 4.25
CA ARG A 41 11.31 -7.74 4.73
C ARG A 41 11.15 -8.84 5.79
N PHE A 42 10.18 -8.69 6.68
CA PHE A 42 9.86 -9.69 7.72
C PHE A 42 9.05 -10.87 7.15
N TRP A 43 8.09 -10.58 6.27
CA TRP A 43 7.19 -11.57 5.66
C TRP A 43 7.13 -11.38 4.12
N PRO A 44 8.15 -11.85 3.39
CA PRO A 44 8.23 -11.69 1.95
C PRO A 44 7.13 -12.47 1.23
N LEU A 45 6.75 -11.99 0.04
CA LEU A 45 5.63 -12.56 -0.71
C LEU A 45 5.94 -14.02 -1.08
N PRO A 46 5.03 -14.97 -0.76
CA PRO A 46 5.21 -16.37 -1.15
C PRO A 46 5.11 -16.52 -2.68
N PRO A 47 5.88 -17.44 -3.28
CA PRO A 47 5.92 -17.61 -4.74
C PRO A 47 4.65 -18.29 -5.28
N GLN A 48 3.96 -19.07 -4.44
CA GLN A 48 2.71 -19.74 -4.80
C GLN A 48 1.51 -19.02 -4.17
N PRO A 49 0.41 -18.83 -4.90
CA PRO A 49 -0.83 -18.34 -4.31
C PRO A 49 -1.39 -19.40 -3.35
N GLY A 50 -1.73 -18.98 -2.13
CA GLY A 50 -2.28 -19.86 -1.09
C GLY A 50 -2.75 -19.07 0.13
N PHE A 51 -3.17 -19.79 1.18
CA PHE A 51 -3.68 -19.18 2.41
C PHE A 51 -2.69 -18.21 3.06
N GLU A 52 -1.37 -18.48 3.00
CA GLU A 52 -0.34 -17.57 3.50
C GLU A 52 -0.46 -16.17 2.87
N ARG A 53 -0.74 -16.08 1.56
CA ARG A 53 -0.90 -14.79 0.87
C ARG A 53 -2.12 -14.01 1.38
N ILE A 54 -3.20 -14.72 1.70
CA ILE A 54 -4.43 -14.13 2.25
C ILE A 54 -4.15 -13.56 3.63
N PHE A 55 -3.61 -14.37 4.55
CA PHE A 55 -3.25 -13.93 5.89
C PHE A 55 -2.27 -12.76 5.87
N ARG A 56 -1.26 -12.83 5.01
CA ARG A 56 -0.29 -11.74 4.82
C ARG A 56 -0.98 -10.41 4.47
N ILE A 57 -1.99 -10.42 3.60
CA ILE A 57 -2.76 -9.22 3.25
C ILE A 57 -3.53 -8.71 4.46
N PHE A 58 -4.22 -9.57 5.21
CA PHE A 58 -4.94 -9.17 6.42
C PHE A 58 -4.01 -8.55 7.47
N PHE A 59 -2.88 -9.21 7.77
CA PHE A 59 -1.91 -8.74 8.75
C PHE A 59 -1.16 -7.47 8.32
N LEU A 60 -1.07 -7.19 7.01
CA LEU A 60 -0.51 -5.95 6.51
C LEU A 60 -1.53 -4.81 6.55
N LEU A 61 -2.74 -5.05 6.03
CA LEU A 61 -3.75 -4.02 5.86
C LEU A 61 -4.29 -3.52 7.21
N LEU A 62 -4.46 -4.41 8.19
CA LEU A 62 -5.03 -4.04 9.50
C LEU A 62 -4.19 -2.98 10.23
N PRO A 63 -2.88 -3.15 10.44
CA PRO A 63 -2.05 -2.09 11.03
C PRO A 63 -1.88 -0.89 10.09
N ALA A 64 -1.90 -1.08 8.77
CA ALA A 64 -1.79 0.04 7.83
C ALA A 64 -3.05 0.92 7.85
N LEU A 65 -4.23 0.34 8.06
CA LEU A 65 -5.49 1.06 8.28
C LEU A 65 -5.45 1.84 9.58
N VAL A 66 -5.04 1.22 10.68
CA VAL A 66 -4.88 1.90 11.97
C VAL A 66 -3.93 3.09 11.84
N LEU A 67 -2.79 2.90 11.16
CA LEU A 67 -1.83 3.98 10.91
C LEU A 67 -2.44 5.09 10.03
N GLY A 68 -3.15 4.74 8.95
CA GLY A 68 -3.81 5.70 8.06
C GLY A 68 -4.86 6.55 8.80
N TYR A 69 -5.68 5.92 9.65
CA TYR A 69 -6.62 6.63 10.52
C TYR A 69 -5.90 7.52 11.54
N GLY A 70 -4.83 7.04 12.16
CA GLY A 70 -4.02 7.83 13.09
C GLY A 70 -3.46 9.09 12.43
N LEU A 71 -2.87 8.97 11.25
CA LEU A 71 -2.41 10.13 10.46
C LEU A 71 -3.56 11.08 10.11
N GLN A 72 -4.71 10.54 9.71
CA GLN A 72 -5.87 11.37 9.39
C GLN A 72 -6.30 12.25 10.57
N LEU A 73 -6.35 11.68 11.77
CA LEU A 73 -6.68 12.41 13.00
C LEU A 73 -5.61 13.45 13.36
N LEU A 74 -4.33 13.09 13.27
CA LEU A 74 -3.21 13.99 13.58
C LEU A 74 -3.15 15.21 12.66
N PHE A 75 -3.40 15.03 11.36
CA PHE A 75 -3.31 16.10 10.38
C PHE A 75 -4.63 16.82 10.13
N SER A 76 -5.71 16.43 10.83
CA SER A 76 -7.09 16.86 10.54
C SER A 76 -7.38 16.83 9.03
N ALA A 77 -6.87 15.78 8.39
CA ALA A 77 -6.80 15.69 6.94
C ALA A 77 -8.04 14.97 6.39
N ASN A 78 -8.22 15.12 5.08
CA ASN A 78 -9.33 14.49 4.37
C ASN A 78 -9.28 12.94 4.52
N GLN A 79 -10.46 12.31 4.51
CA GLN A 79 -10.67 10.88 4.73
C GLN A 79 -9.87 9.97 3.77
N ALA A 80 -9.40 10.53 2.66
CA ALA A 80 -8.54 9.86 1.70
C ALA A 80 -7.24 9.27 2.31
N LEU A 81 -6.68 9.88 3.36
CA LEU A 81 -5.43 9.37 3.97
C LEU A 81 -5.58 7.95 4.55
N SER A 82 -6.75 7.65 5.11
CA SER A 82 -7.07 6.31 5.66
C SER A 82 -7.02 5.20 4.60
N LEU A 83 -7.15 5.55 3.32
CA LEU A 83 -7.08 4.60 2.19
C LEU A 83 -5.70 4.62 1.52
N ILE A 84 -5.08 5.79 1.40
CA ILE A 84 -3.78 5.95 0.74
C ILE A 84 -2.69 5.15 1.45
N VAL A 85 -2.65 5.18 2.79
CA VAL A 85 -1.63 4.47 3.58
C VAL A 85 -1.72 2.95 3.38
N PRO A 86 -2.87 2.28 3.57
CA PRO A 86 -3.02 0.85 3.29
C PRO A 86 -2.72 0.47 1.84
N LEU A 87 -3.18 1.27 0.87
CA LEU A 87 -2.95 0.99 -0.55
C LEU A 87 -1.46 1.04 -0.89
N SER A 88 -0.75 2.08 -0.44
CA SER A 88 0.68 2.21 -0.64
C SER A 88 1.47 1.09 0.05
N ALA A 89 1.07 0.71 1.27
CA ALA A 89 1.65 -0.42 1.99
C ALA A 89 1.44 -1.74 1.25
N TRP A 90 0.24 -1.97 0.74
CA TRP A 90 -0.07 -3.17 -0.02
C TRP A 90 0.75 -3.28 -1.30
N LEU A 91 0.79 -2.21 -2.11
CA LEU A 91 1.56 -2.16 -3.36
C LEU A 91 3.06 -2.37 -3.13
N SER A 92 3.64 -1.65 -2.18
CA SER A 92 5.07 -1.76 -1.85
C SER A 92 5.45 -3.11 -1.26
N SER A 93 4.54 -3.76 -0.52
CA SER A 93 4.80 -5.10 0.01
C SER A 93 5.02 -6.15 -1.08
N GLY A 94 4.48 -5.92 -2.29
CA GLY A 94 4.65 -6.83 -3.43
C GLY A 94 6.04 -6.78 -4.07
N LEU A 95 6.88 -5.80 -3.71
CA LEU A 95 8.19 -5.58 -4.36
C LEU A 95 9.26 -6.60 -3.91
N ILE A 96 9.11 -7.21 -2.74
CA ILE A 96 10.02 -8.24 -2.23
C ILE A 96 9.32 -9.60 -2.31
N VAL A 97 9.80 -10.44 -3.23
CA VAL A 97 9.25 -11.77 -3.52
C VAL A 97 10.27 -12.83 -3.10
N ARG A 98 9.83 -13.93 -2.47
CA ARG A 98 10.70 -15.09 -2.25
C ARG A 98 10.97 -15.77 -3.60
N LEU A 99 12.24 -16.05 -3.88
CA LEU A 99 12.60 -16.83 -5.06
C LEU A 99 12.01 -18.26 -4.92
N PRO A 100 11.53 -18.87 -6.02
CA PRO A 100 11.22 -20.30 -6.02
C PRO A 100 12.49 -21.06 -5.65
N GLN A 101 12.41 -21.99 -4.69
CA GLN A 101 13.51 -22.94 -4.50
C GLN A 101 13.64 -23.80 -5.76
N GLU A 102 14.74 -23.66 -6.50
CA GLU A 102 15.25 -24.74 -7.34
C GLU A 102 15.69 -25.87 -6.40
N GLY A 103 14.77 -26.77 -6.05
CA GLY A 103 14.99 -27.79 -5.03
C GLY A 103 14.24 -29.09 -5.27
N GLY A 104 14.06 -29.47 -6.53
CA GLY A 104 13.37 -30.70 -6.92
C GLY A 104 14.05 -31.46 -8.06
N ARG A 105 15.36 -31.29 -8.25
CA ARG A 105 16.15 -32.07 -9.21
C ARG A 105 17.29 -32.81 -8.53
N ASP A 106 16.93 -33.67 -7.58
CA ASP A 106 17.67 -34.92 -7.37
C ASP A 106 16.76 -35.99 -6.73
N ARG A 107 16.01 -36.68 -7.59
CA ARG A 107 15.74 -38.10 -7.37
C ARG A 107 16.27 -38.83 -8.58
N GLY A 108 17.60 -38.86 -8.69
CA GLY A 108 18.26 -39.99 -9.31
C GLY A 108 18.08 -41.23 -8.42
N ARG A 109 17.60 -42.30 -9.04
CA ARG A 109 17.51 -43.70 -8.57
C ARG A 109 16.29 -44.08 -7.76
#